data_AF-A0A5B2V808-F1
#
_entry.id   AF-A0A5B2V808-F1
#
_cell.length_a   1.000
_cell.length_b   1.000
_cell.length_c   1.000
_cell.angle_alpha   90.00
_cell.angle_beta   90.00
_cell.angle_gamma   90.00
#
_symmetry.space_group_name_H-M   'P 1'
#
loop_
_entity.id
_entity.type
_entity.pdbx_description
1 polymer ?
#
loop_
_entity_poly.entity_id
_entity_poly.type
_entity_poly.pdbx_seq_one_letter_code
_entity_poly.pdbx_strand_id
1 'polypeptide(L)'
;MPNDAVFRVHSMTKPFTSAAAMMLMGEDRIQLTDPVSKCRPELKTRQVSVPSANELTRIVHAAALAERQPTIQDLLRHTAGFAYGEITTNPLVKQACT
;
A
#
# COMPACT_ATOMS: atom_id res chain seq x y z
N MET A 1 -9.78 -17.42 -30.53
CA MET A 1 -8.42 -17.24 -29.96
C MET A 1 -7.84 -18.62 -29.73
N PRO A 2 -6.54 -18.83 -29.98
CA PRO A 2 -5.90 -20.11 -29.67
C PRO A 2 -5.86 -20.31 -28.14
N ASN A 3 -5.88 -21.57 -27.71
CA ASN A 3 -5.98 -21.92 -26.28
C ASN A 3 -4.76 -21.48 -25.45
N ASP A 4 -3.63 -21.28 -26.11
CA ASP A 4 -2.34 -20.85 -25.56
C ASP A 4 -2.05 -19.37 -25.82
N ALA A 5 -3.06 -18.59 -26.22
CA ALA A 5 -2.89 -17.15 -26.36
C ALA A 5 -2.41 -16.52 -25.04
N VAL A 6 -1.37 -15.69 -25.12
CA VAL A 6 -0.80 -14.98 -23.97
C VAL A 6 -1.51 -13.65 -23.78
N PHE A 7 -1.98 -13.38 -22.56
CA PHE A 7 -2.70 -12.16 -22.21
C PHE A 7 -2.04 -11.41 -21.06
N ARG A 8 -2.17 -10.08 -21.08
CA ARG A 8 -1.85 -9.23 -19.93
C ARG A 8 -3.01 -9.27 -18.94
N VAL A 9 -2.76 -9.79 -17.73
CA VAL A 9 -3.80 -9.97 -16.72
C VAL A 9 -3.97 -8.76 -15.76
N HIS A 10 -3.12 -7.74 -15.88
CA HIS A 10 -3.21 -6.50 -15.07
C HIS A 10 -3.33 -6.79 -13.57
N SER A 11 -4.29 -6.15 -12.87
CA SER A 11 -4.52 -6.33 -11.45
C SER A 11 -4.89 -7.76 -11.05
N MET A 12 -5.24 -8.63 -12.00
CA MET A 12 -5.43 -10.06 -11.71
C MET A 12 -4.12 -10.78 -11.37
N THR A 13 -2.96 -10.11 -11.37
CA THR A 13 -1.75 -10.61 -10.70
C THR A 13 -1.90 -10.69 -9.18
N LYS A 14 -2.79 -9.89 -8.56
CA LYS A 14 -2.92 -9.79 -7.10
C LYS A 14 -3.19 -11.13 -6.41
N PRO A 15 -4.14 -11.99 -6.84
CA PRO A 15 -4.34 -13.29 -6.21
C PRO A 15 -3.12 -14.21 -6.27
N PHE A 16 -2.35 -14.17 -7.36
CA PHE A 16 -1.10 -14.93 -7.47
C PHE A 16 -0.05 -14.41 -6.49
N THR A 17 0.10 -13.09 -6.36
CA THR A 17 0.98 -12.49 -5.34
C THR A 17 0.54 -12.83 -3.92
N SER A 18 -0.77 -12.83 -3.64
CA SER A 18 -1.31 -13.25 -2.34
C SER A 18 -1.03 -14.72 -2.05
N ALA A 19 -1.17 -15.61 -3.03
CA ALA A 19 -0.82 -17.02 -2.89
C ALA A 19 0.67 -17.20 -2.59
N ALA A 20 1.55 -16.49 -3.30
CA ALA A 20 2.99 -16.50 -3.03
C ALA A 20 3.31 -16.00 -1.61
N ALA A 21 2.62 -14.96 -1.13
CA ALA A 21 2.76 -14.50 0.26
C ALA A 21 2.34 -15.57 1.27
N MET A 22 1.29 -16.36 0.97
CA MET A 22 0.85 -17.46 1.84
C MET A 22 1.85 -18.62 1.85
N MET A 23 2.51 -18.90 0.72
CA MET A 23 3.60 -19.89 0.68
C MET A 23 4.79 -19.46 1.56
N LEU A 24 5.21 -18.19 1.45
CA LEU A 24 6.28 -17.64 2.31
C LEU A 24 5.92 -17.67 3.79
N MET A 25 4.64 -17.52 4.13
CA MET A 25 4.16 -17.67 5.50
C MET A 25 4.24 -19.12 5.97
N GLY A 26 3.88 -20.10 5.13
CA GLY A 26 4.04 -21.52 5.42
C GLY A 26 5.50 -21.95 5.59
N GLU A 27 6.45 -21.21 5.01
CA GLU A 27 7.90 -21.39 5.16
C GLU A 27 8.49 -20.57 6.33
N ASP A 28 7.66 -19.95 7.17
CA ASP A 28 8.07 -19.06 8.27
C ASP A 28 8.96 -17.86 7.86
N ARG A 29 8.98 -17.50 6.58
CA ARG A 29 9.78 -16.38 6.06
C ARG A 29 9.14 -15.02 6.33
N ILE A 30 7.81 -15.00 6.40
CA ILE A 30 7.01 -13.84 6.79
C ILE A 30 5.85 -14.29 7.67
N GLN A 31 5.33 -13.40 8.50
CA GLN A 31 4.07 -13.57 9.21
C GLN A 31 3.10 -12.48 8.76
N LEU A 32 1.80 -12.77 8.72
CA LEU A 32 0.79 -11.77 8.34
C LEU A 32 0.79 -10.54 9.26
N THR A 33 1.19 -10.73 10.52
CA THR A 33 1.33 -9.70 11.55
C THR A 33 2.65 -8.96 11.50
N ASP A 34 3.61 -9.40 10.68
CA ASP A 34 4.89 -8.70 10.54
C ASP A 34 4.65 -7.27 10.03
N PRO A 35 5.35 -6.26 10.57
CA PRO A 35 5.34 -4.94 9.99
C PRO A 35 5.99 -4.99 8.60
N VAL A 36 5.46 -4.25 7.65
CA VAL A 36 6.03 -4.19 6.28
C VAL A 36 7.50 -3.75 6.31
N SER A 37 7.91 -2.97 7.31
CA SER A 37 9.28 -2.51 7.50
C SER A 37 10.31 -3.62 7.72
N LYS A 38 9.89 -4.83 8.13
CA LYS A 38 10.76 -6.01 8.20
C LYS A 38 11.33 -6.37 6.83
N CYS A 39 10.53 -6.20 5.76
CA CYS A 39 10.95 -6.43 4.39
C CYS A 39 11.44 -5.15 3.70
N ARG A 40 10.99 -3.98 4.17
CA ARG A 40 11.21 -2.65 3.55
C ARG A 40 11.49 -1.59 4.61
N PRO A 41 12.71 -1.52 5.16
CA PRO A 41 13.04 -0.62 6.28
C PRO A 41 12.71 0.86 6.05
N GLU A 42 12.76 1.31 4.79
CA GLU A 42 12.37 2.66 4.35
C GLU A 42 10.92 3.02 4.70
N LEU A 43 10.08 2.01 4.92
CA LEU A 43 8.67 2.17 5.27
C LEU A 43 8.40 2.22 6.78
N LYS A 44 9.44 2.25 7.63
CA LYS A 44 9.32 2.25 9.10
C LYS A 44 8.73 3.54 9.66
N THR A 45 9.22 4.69 9.20
CA THR A 45 8.78 6.01 9.66
C THR A 45 8.11 6.73 8.50
N ARG A 46 6.80 6.53 8.36
CA ARG A 46 6.02 7.11 7.28
C ARG A 46 5.12 8.22 7.74
N GLN A 47 4.91 9.17 6.83
CA GLN A 47 3.89 10.19 6.98
C GLN A 47 2.63 9.75 6.22
N VAL A 48 1.49 10.14 6.75
CA VAL A 48 0.16 9.97 6.15
C VAL A 48 -0.43 11.34 5.87
N SER A 49 -1.22 11.43 4.81
CA SER A 49 -2.00 12.63 4.55
C SER A 49 -3.25 12.61 5.43
N VAL A 50 -3.42 13.63 6.26
CA VAL A 50 -4.62 13.83 7.09
C VAL A 50 -5.35 15.12 6.69
N PRO A 51 -6.68 15.19 6.81
CA PRO A 51 -7.41 16.43 6.69
C PRO A 51 -6.92 17.46 7.72
N SER A 52 -6.77 18.71 7.30
CA SER A 52 -6.44 19.85 8.16
C SER A 52 -7.26 21.06 7.72
N ALA A 53 -7.54 21.99 8.63
CA ALA A 53 -8.24 23.22 8.30
C ALA A 53 -7.20 24.33 8.07
N ASN A 54 -7.32 25.05 6.95
CA ASN A 54 -6.55 26.28 6.76
C ASN A 54 -7.22 27.47 7.47
N GLU A 55 -6.58 28.65 7.44
CA GLU A 55 -7.09 29.88 8.06
C GLU A 55 -8.48 30.32 7.55
N LEU A 56 -8.89 29.82 6.38
CA LEU A 56 -10.20 30.08 5.77
C LEU A 56 -11.19 28.94 6.01
N THR A 57 -10.92 28.04 6.98
CA THR A 57 -11.74 26.85 7.32
C THR A 57 -11.95 25.86 6.17
N ARG A 58 -11.17 25.95 5.10
CA ARG A 58 -11.20 24.97 4.00
C ARG A 58 -10.38 23.74 4.39
N ILE A 59 -10.90 22.56 4.06
CA ILE A 59 -10.18 21.31 4.23
C ILE A 59 -9.00 21.28 3.25
N VAL A 60 -7.81 21.28 3.81
CA VAL A 60 -6.54 21.01 3.14
C VAL A 60 -5.97 19.69 3.66
N HIS A 61 -4.83 19.27 3.11
CA HIS A 61 -4.13 18.07 3.56
C HIS A 61 -2.82 18.47 4.24
N ALA A 62 -2.52 17.83 5.36
CA ALA A 62 -1.24 17.94 6.05
C ALA A 62 -0.60 16.56 6.17
N ALA A 63 0.73 16.53 6.22
CA ALA A 63 1.46 15.29 6.50
C ALA A 63 1.60 15.13 8.02
N ALA A 64 1.21 13.96 8.53
CA ALA A 64 1.34 13.60 9.93
C ALA A 64 2.05 12.24 10.05
N LEU A 65 2.73 11.97 11.16
CA LEU A 65 3.30 10.64 11.37
C LEU A 65 2.20 9.58 11.43
N ALA A 66 2.44 8.44 10.80
CA ALA A 66 1.54 7.29 10.91
C ALA A 66 1.49 6.79 12.36
N GLU A 67 0.28 6.56 12.88
CA GLU A 67 0.06 6.09 14.26
C GLU A 67 0.63 4.69 14.51
N ARG A 68 0.68 3.86 13.47
CA ARG A 68 1.27 2.52 13.52
C ARG A 68 1.89 2.15 12.18
N GLN A 69 2.73 1.13 12.20
CA GLN A 69 3.23 0.51 10.97
C GLN A 69 2.13 -0.39 10.38
N PRO A 70 1.92 -0.38 9.05
CA PRO A 70 1.06 -1.37 8.41
C PRO A 70 1.72 -2.74 8.44
N THR A 71 0.89 -3.79 8.48
CA THR A 71 1.34 -5.18 8.44
C THR A 71 1.31 -5.75 7.02
N ILE A 72 1.89 -6.94 6.82
CA ILE A 72 1.71 -7.70 5.57
C ILE A 72 0.22 -7.95 5.30
N GLN A 73 -0.59 -8.28 6.32
CA GLN A 73 -2.04 -8.45 6.17
C GLN A 73 -2.74 -7.18 5.66
N ASP A 74 -2.28 -6.01 6.09
CA ASP A 74 -2.84 -4.74 5.63
C ASP A 74 -2.55 -4.48 4.15
N LEU A 75 -1.39 -4.93 3.64
CA LEU A 75 -1.08 -4.87 2.20
C LEU A 75 -2.06 -5.74 1.40
N LEU A 76 -2.26 -6.98 1.82
CA LEU A 76 -3.07 -7.97 1.10
C LEU A 76 -4.57 -7.63 1.06
N ARG A 77 -5.04 -6.79 2.00
CA ARG A 77 -6.45 -6.36 2.11
C ARG A 77 -6.71 -4.95 1.60
N HIS A 78 -5.71 -4.27 1.07
CA HIS A 78 -5.82 -2.85 0.70
C HIS A 78 -6.19 -1.93 1.89
N THR A 79 -5.71 -2.23 3.10
CA THR A 79 -5.94 -1.44 4.32
C THR A 79 -4.66 -0.81 4.88
N ALA A 80 -3.54 -0.89 4.16
CA ALA A 80 -2.26 -0.32 4.56
C ALA A 80 -2.12 1.20 4.33
N GLY A 81 -3.14 1.85 3.75
CA GLY A 81 -3.15 3.29 3.48
C GLY A 81 -2.38 3.73 2.23
N PHE A 82 -1.91 2.80 1.38
CA PHE A 82 -1.30 3.13 0.10
C PHE A 82 -2.36 3.45 -0.97
N ALA A 83 -2.07 4.45 -1.80
CA ALA A 83 -2.87 4.81 -2.95
C ALA A 83 -2.05 4.71 -4.24
N TYR A 84 -2.74 4.72 -5.37
CA TYR A 84 -2.15 4.81 -6.69
C TYR A 84 -1.89 6.28 -7.04
N GLY A 85 -0.61 6.64 -7.25
CA GLY A 85 -0.20 8.02 -7.57
C GLY A 85 -0.83 8.55 -8.87
N GLU A 86 -1.11 7.65 -9.81
CA GLU A 86 -1.72 7.94 -11.10
C GLU A 86 -3.24 8.16 -11.03
N ILE A 87 -3.89 7.77 -9.93
CA ILE A 87 -5.36 7.87 -9.76
C ILE A 87 -5.73 8.85 -8.63
N THR A 88 -4.86 9.06 -7.65
CA THR A 88 -5.18 9.87 -6.48
C THR A 88 -5.38 11.35 -6.82
N THR A 89 -6.42 11.95 -6.24
CA THR A 89 -6.66 13.40 -6.26
C THR A 89 -6.03 14.11 -5.07
N ASN A 90 -5.45 13.38 -4.11
CA ASN A 90 -4.77 13.95 -2.96
C ASN A 90 -3.38 14.46 -3.39
N PRO A 91 -3.09 15.78 -3.27
CA PRO A 91 -1.86 16.36 -3.79
C PRO A 91 -0.61 15.89 -3.04
N LEU A 92 -0.67 15.71 -1.71
CA LEU A 92 0.47 15.22 -0.93
C LEU A 92 0.79 13.77 -1.28
N VAL A 93 -0.24 12.94 -1.42
CA VAL A 93 -0.05 11.54 -1.82
C VAL A 93 0.47 11.45 -3.25
N LYS A 94 -0.02 12.30 -4.17
CA LYS A 94 0.47 12.34 -5.54
C LYS A 94 1.95 12.71 -5.61
N GLN A 95 2.37 13.73 -4.85
CA GLN A 95 3.77 14.15 -4.76
C GLN A 95 4.68 13.07 -4.17
N ALA A 96 4.18 12.28 -3.21
CA ALA A 96 4.94 11.19 -2.61
C ALA A 96 5.12 9.96 -3.54
N CYS A 97 4.36 9.86 -4.63
CA CYS A 97 4.44 8.76 -5.60
C CYS A 97 5.34 9.06 -6.82
N THR A 98 5.86 10.28 -6.94
CA THR A 98 6.73 10.76 -8.03
C THR A 98 8.12 11.07 -7.53
#